data_AF-A0A520XTR5-F1
#
_entry.id   AF-A0A520XTR5-F1
#
_cell.length_a   1.000
_cell.length_b   1.000
_cell.length_c   1.000
_cell.angle_alpha   90.00
_cell.angle_beta   90.00
_cell.angle_gamma   90.00
#
_symmetry.space_group_name_H-M   'P 1'
#
loop_
_entity.id
_entity.type
_entity.pdbx_description
1 polymer ?
#
loop_
_entity_poly.entity_id
_entity_poly.type
_entity_poly.pdbx_seq_one_letter_code
_entity_poly.pdbx_strand_id
1 'polypeptide(L)'
;MSNNLAYTSVGLPLHTDNPYRDPCPTVQLLHCLAAAPTGGASQFADGFHAAERLRDEDPESFEVLTSTPLTFRFHDDDVDLRASRPMIELDLRGEVVAVSVNHRSMEAPSPTHVDLDSFYRAYQRFATLLQEGQIELTLRPGELVAFDNRRVLHGRAGFELTERRHLQGCYIDMDAIWSAARQATSK
;
A
#
# COMPACT_ATOMS: atom_id res chain seq x y z
N MET A 1 -17.93 -16.07 2.73
CA MET A 1 -17.00 -15.70 3.81
C MET A 1 -15.94 -14.82 3.17
N SER A 2 -15.64 -13.65 3.71
CA SER A 2 -14.70 -12.71 3.05
C SER A 2 -13.30 -13.33 3.00
N ASN A 3 -12.76 -13.50 1.78
CA ASN A 3 -11.43 -14.05 1.51
C ASN A 3 -10.29 -13.03 1.78
N ASN A 4 -10.55 -11.99 2.56
CA ASN A 4 -9.61 -10.91 2.79
C ASN A 4 -8.84 -11.13 4.11
N LEU A 5 -7.52 -11.31 3.99
CA LEU A 5 -6.59 -11.47 5.12
C LEU A 5 -6.69 -10.34 6.17
N ALA A 6 -7.19 -9.15 5.79
CA ALA A 6 -7.49 -8.06 6.71
C ALA A 6 -8.41 -8.50 7.88
N TYR A 7 -9.26 -9.50 7.67
CA TYR A 7 -10.20 -10.05 8.65
C TYR A 7 -9.66 -11.25 9.46
N THR A 8 -8.39 -11.61 9.32
CA THR A 8 -7.74 -12.67 10.11
C THR A 8 -6.84 -12.09 11.22
N SER A 9 -6.38 -12.91 12.16
CA SER A 9 -5.42 -12.53 13.23
C SER A 9 -3.96 -12.53 12.79
N VAL A 10 -3.66 -13.03 11.59
CA VAL A 10 -2.31 -13.09 11.02
C VAL A 10 -1.82 -11.67 10.73
N GLY A 11 -0.51 -11.45 10.88
CA GLY A 11 0.12 -10.20 10.48
C GLY A 11 -0.16 -9.89 9.01
N LEU A 12 -0.49 -8.64 8.72
CA LEU A 12 -0.72 -8.17 7.37
C LEU A 12 0.55 -7.44 6.91
N PRO A 13 1.29 -7.98 5.94
CA PRO A 13 2.49 -7.32 5.41
C PRO A 13 2.17 -5.93 4.87
N LEU A 14 3.20 -5.09 4.79
CA LEU A 14 3.11 -3.78 4.14
C LEU A 14 2.53 -3.90 2.73
N HIS A 15 1.51 -3.09 2.44
CA HIS A 15 0.85 -3.02 1.15
C HIS A 15 0.20 -1.65 0.93
N THR A 16 -0.11 -1.35 -0.32
CA THR A 16 -1.10 -0.33 -0.68
C THR A 16 -2.42 -0.98 -1.04
N ASP A 17 -3.51 -0.28 -0.75
CA ASP A 17 -4.84 -0.83 -0.93
C ASP A 17 -5.37 -0.61 -2.33
N ASN A 18 -6.08 -1.62 -2.82
CA ASN A 18 -6.88 -1.57 -4.04
C ASN A 18 -6.09 -1.16 -5.32
N PRO A 19 -4.85 -1.63 -5.54
CA PRO A 19 -4.12 -1.30 -6.78
C PRO A 19 -4.78 -1.87 -8.05
N TYR A 20 -5.77 -2.77 -7.89
CA TYR A 20 -6.64 -3.29 -8.95
C TYR A 20 -7.78 -2.34 -9.37
N ARG A 21 -7.96 -1.19 -8.70
CA ARG A 21 -8.92 -0.15 -9.10
C ARG A 21 -8.24 0.92 -9.93
N ASP A 22 -8.94 1.45 -10.91
CA ASP A 22 -8.50 2.59 -11.73
C ASP A 22 -9.63 3.64 -11.84
N PRO A 23 -9.49 4.83 -11.23
CA PRO A 23 -8.34 5.28 -10.45
C PRO A 23 -8.17 4.52 -9.12
N CYS A 24 -6.93 4.46 -8.63
CA CYS A 24 -6.63 3.94 -7.29
C CYS A 24 -7.16 4.90 -6.21
N PRO A 25 -7.80 4.42 -5.13
CA PRO A 25 -8.13 5.27 -3.99
C PRO A 25 -6.87 5.96 -3.45
N THR A 26 -6.93 7.27 -3.27
CA THR A 26 -5.73 8.08 -3.00
C THR A 26 -5.50 8.34 -1.52
N VAL A 27 -6.54 8.40 -0.70
CA VAL A 27 -6.41 8.55 0.76
C VAL A 27 -7.21 7.45 1.45
N GLN A 28 -6.58 6.78 2.40
CA GLN A 28 -7.25 5.85 3.29
C GLN A 28 -7.36 6.43 4.70
N LEU A 29 -8.52 6.27 5.33
CA LEU A 29 -8.77 6.60 6.72
C LEU A 29 -9.08 5.32 7.49
N LEU A 30 -8.48 5.15 8.65
CA LEU A 30 -8.75 4.04 9.57
C LEU A 30 -9.07 4.60 10.95
N HIS A 31 -10.30 4.40 11.40
CA HIS A 31 -10.78 4.81 12.73
C HIS A 31 -10.85 3.59 13.66
N CYS A 32 -10.15 3.65 14.80
CA CYS A 32 -10.21 2.59 15.79
C CYS A 32 -11.47 2.72 16.66
N LEU A 33 -12.35 1.73 16.57
CA LEU A 33 -13.56 1.62 17.41
C LEU A 33 -13.33 0.70 18.61
N ALA A 34 -12.53 -0.35 18.42
CA ALA A 34 -12.08 -1.25 19.48
C ALA A 34 -10.68 -1.77 19.15
N ALA A 35 -9.74 -1.60 20.07
CA ALA A 35 -8.38 -2.14 19.95
C ALA A 35 -8.32 -3.59 20.44
N ALA A 36 -7.37 -4.37 19.92
CA ALA A 36 -7.08 -5.69 20.50
C ALA A 36 -6.34 -5.51 21.85
N PRO A 37 -6.51 -6.44 22.82
CA PRO A 37 -5.79 -6.39 24.08
C PRO A 37 -4.27 -6.49 23.93
N THR A 38 -3.81 -7.31 22.97
CA THR A 38 -2.38 -7.58 22.72
C THR A 38 -2.10 -7.63 21.21
N GLY A 39 -1.02 -6.95 20.79
CA GLY A 39 -0.57 -6.92 19.40
C GLY A 39 -1.41 -6.04 18.48
N GLY A 40 -1.33 -6.27 17.17
CA GLY A 40 -2.20 -5.61 16.19
C GLY A 40 -1.89 -4.14 15.94
N ALA A 41 -0.69 -3.70 16.31
CA ALA A 41 -0.14 -2.39 15.98
C ALA A 41 -0.18 -2.17 14.46
N SER A 42 -0.55 -0.96 14.05
CA SER A 42 -0.52 -0.57 12.65
C SER A 42 0.93 -0.35 12.25
N GLN A 43 1.32 -0.82 11.08
CA GLN A 43 2.67 -0.66 10.55
C GLN A 43 2.59 0.26 9.33
N PHE A 44 3.56 1.15 9.16
CA PHE A 44 3.61 2.08 8.03
C PHE A 44 5.02 2.18 7.48
N ALA A 45 5.14 2.41 6.17
CA ALA A 45 6.40 2.72 5.51
C ALA A 45 6.20 3.76 4.41
N ASP A 46 7.14 4.69 4.26
CA ASP A 46 7.13 5.67 3.18
C ASP A 46 7.66 5.04 1.88
N GLY A 47 6.74 4.68 0.98
CA GLY A 47 7.08 4.04 -0.29
C GLY A 47 7.90 4.94 -1.21
N PHE A 48 7.72 6.27 -1.13
CA PHE A 48 8.50 7.20 -1.96
C PHE A 48 9.93 7.24 -1.48
N HIS A 49 10.14 7.33 -0.17
CA HIS A 49 11.50 7.28 0.39
C HIS A 49 12.20 5.96 0.06
N ALA A 50 11.51 4.83 0.19
CA ALA A 50 12.08 3.53 -0.19
C ALA A 50 12.39 3.45 -1.70
N ALA A 51 11.57 4.06 -2.56
CA ALA A 51 11.76 4.08 -4.00
C ALA A 51 12.98 4.94 -4.39
N GLU A 52 13.15 6.11 -3.78
CA GLU A 52 14.34 6.96 -4.01
C GLU A 52 15.61 6.29 -3.47
N ARG A 53 15.56 5.62 -2.32
CA ARG A 53 16.68 4.79 -1.86
C ARG A 53 17.02 3.69 -2.85
N LEU A 54 16.02 3.03 -3.42
CA LEU A 54 16.24 2.01 -4.45
C LEU A 54 16.89 2.63 -5.70
N ARG A 55 16.44 3.80 -6.13
CA ARG A 55 17.01 4.55 -7.26
C ARG A 55 18.50 4.84 -7.05
N ASP A 56 18.89 5.24 -5.84
CA ASP A 56 20.27 5.59 -5.51
C ASP A 56 21.17 4.34 -5.31
N GLU A 57 20.65 3.32 -4.63
CA GLU A 57 21.43 2.15 -4.19
C GLU A 57 21.47 1.02 -5.24
N ASP A 58 20.41 0.87 -6.03
CA ASP A 58 20.27 -0.15 -7.07
C ASP A 58 19.41 0.35 -8.26
N PRO A 59 19.99 1.20 -9.14
CA PRO A 59 19.27 1.79 -10.26
C PRO A 59 18.70 0.77 -11.24
N GLU A 60 19.31 -0.42 -11.37
CA GLU A 60 18.82 -1.49 -12.24
C GLU A 60 17.51 -2.05 -11.69
N SER A 61 17.45 -2.38 -10.38
CA SER A 61 16.22 -2.79 -9.74
C SER A 61 15.15 -1.70 -9.77
N PHE A 62 15.53 -0.43 -9.61
CA PHE A 62 14.61 0.69 -9.75
C PHE A 62 13.97 0.71 -11.14
N GLU A 63 14.78 0.64 -12.20
CA GLU A 63 14.30 0.62 -13.59
C GLU A 63 13.38 -0.56 -13.87
N VAL A 64 13.70 -1.75 -13.34
CA VAL A 64 12.82 -2.93 -13.46
C VAL A 64 11.45 -2.67 -12.85
N LEU A 65 11.39 -2.08 -11.65
CA LEU A 65 10.13 -1.83 -10.94
C LEU A 65 9.31 -0.66 -11.50
N THR A 66 9.94 0.28 -12.20
CA THR A 66 9.27 1.41 -12.87
C THR A 66 8.79 1.09 -14.28
N SER A 67 9.48 0.17 -14.98
CA SER A 67 9.17 -0.16 -16.38
C SER A 67 8.32 -1.43 -16.55
N THR A 68 8.29 -2.33 -15.57
CA THR A 68 7.52 -3.59 -15.67
C THR A 68 6.03 -3.35 -15.44
N PRO A 69 5.14 -3.58 -16.43
CA PRO A 69 3.71 -3.51 -16.20
C PRO A 69 3.23 -4.69 -15.36
N LEU A 70 2.64 -4.42 -14.20
CA LEU A 70 2.02 -5.41 -13.34
C LEU A 70 0.52 -5.35 -13.44
N THR A 71 -0.14 -6.51 -13.52
CA THR A 71 -1.59 -6.59 -13.34
C THR A 71 -1.91 -6.80 -11.88
N PHE A 72 -2.85 -6.01 -11.35
CA PHE A 72 -3.54 -6.29 -10.11
C PHE A 72 -4.99 -6.67 -10.41
N ARG A 73 -5.48 -7.76 -9.79
CA ARG A 73 -6.85 -8.25 -9.93
C ARG A 73 -7.48 -8.57 -8.58
N PHE A 74 -8.72 -8.17 -8.42
CA PHE A 74 -9.61 -8.64 -7.36
C PHE A 74 -10.80 -9.32 -8.02
N HIS A 75 -11.03 -10.60 -7.68
CA HIS A 75 -12.06 -11.42 -8.28
C HIS A 75 -12.87 -12.14 -7.19
N ASP A 76 -14.19 -11.95 -7.22
CA ASP A 76 -15.20 -12.57 -6.34
C ASP A 76 -16.44 -12.90 -7.18
N ASP A 77 -17.48 -13.52 -6.60
CA ASP A 77 -18.63 -14.08 -7.32
C ASP A 77 -19.29 -13.10 -8.33
N ASP A 78 -19.48 -11.84 -7.93
CA ASP A 78 -20.14 -10.80 -8.75
C ASP A 78 -19.20 -9.62 -9.11
N VAL A 79 -17.91 -9.72 -8.81
CA VAL A 79 -16.96 -8.60 -8.93
C VAL A 79 -15.65 -9.07 -9.56
N ASP A 80 -15.29 -8.46 -10.69
CA ASP A 80 -13.97 -8.62 -11.32
C ASP A 80 -13.38 -7.23 -11.59
N LEU A 81 -12.40 -6.83 -10.79
CA LEU A 81 -11.68 -5.56 -10.93
C LEU A 81 -10.25 -5.85 -11.32
N ARG A 82 -9.78 -5.16 -12.36
CA ARG A 82 -8.41 -5.30 -12.88
C ARG A 82 -7.85 -3.94 -13.25
N ALA A 83 -6.60 -3.70 -12.89
CA ALA A 83 -5.83 -2.57 -13.37
C ALA A 83 -4.37 -2.97 -13.61
N SER A 84 -3.71 -2.28 -14.54
CA SER A 84 -2.30 -2.49 -14.84
C SER A 84 -1.49 -1.22 -14.59
N ARG A 85 -0.37 -1.35 -13.89
CA ARG A 85 0.56 -0.27 -13.54
C ARG A 85 1.90 -0.85 -13.09
N PRO A 86 3.00 -0.11 -13.19
CA PRO A 86 4.25 -0.52 -12.54
C PRO A 86 4.13 -0.53 -11.02
N MET A 87 5.09 -1.17 -10.35
CA MET A 87 5.16 -1.15 -8.89
C MET A 87 5.50 0.25 -8.37
N ILE A 88 6.33 0.99 -9.13
CA ILE A 88 6.72 2.37 -8.85
C ILE A 88 6.31 3.20 -10.07
N GLU A 89 5.34 4.10 -9.91
CA GLU A 89 4.90 5.00 -10.99
C GLU A 89 5.70 6.29 -10.96
N LEU A 90 6.18 6.72 -12.13
CA LEU A 90 6.86 7.99 -12.32
C LEU A 90 5.99 8.98 -13.10
N ASP A 91 6.15 10.27 -12.83
CA ASP A 91 5.62 11.32 -13.70
C ASP A 91 6.57 11.63 -14.88
N LEU A 92 6.18 12.60 -15.71
CA LEU A 92 6.95 13.03 -16.89
C LEU A 92 8.32 13.66 -16.54
N ARG A 93 8.56 14.02 -15.29
CA ARG A 93 9.86 14.53 -14.81
C ARG A 93 10.71 13.41 -14.20
N GLY A 94 10.18 12.19 -14.13
CA GLY A 94 10.85 11.06 -13.47
C GLY A 94 10.63 11.06 -11.96
N GLU A 95 9.72 11.85 -11.41
CA GLU A 95 9.44 11.86 -9.96
C GLU A 95 8.52 10.71 -9.58
N VAL A 96 8.76 10.06 -8.44
CA VAL A 96 7.87 9.02 -7.93
C VAL A 96 6.54 9.63 -7.53
N VAL A 97 5.45 9.14 -8.12
CA VAL A 97 4.08 9.63 -7.87
C VAL A 97 3.14 8.59 -7.29
N ALA A 98 3.48 7.29 -7.38
CA ALA A 98 2.76 6.24 -6.69
C ALA A 98 3.60 4.99 -6.47
N VAL A 99 3.24 4.22 -5.45
CA VAL A 99 3.75 2.87 -5.18
C VAL A 99 2.58 1.90 -5.06
N SER A 100 2.64 0.80 -5.80
CA SER A 100 1.62 -0.25 -5.84
C SER A 100 2.21 -1.60 -5.41
N VAL A 101 1.99 -1.96 -4.14
CA VAL A 101 2.46 -3.24 -3.59
C VAL A 101 1.28 -3.94 -2.92
N ASN A 102 0.81 -5.04 -3.50
CA ASN A 102 -0.22 -5.87 -2.87
C ASN A 102 -0.12 -7.31 -3.37
N HIS A 103 0.58 -8.15 -2.62
CA HIS A 103 0.84 -9.55 -2.98
C HIS A 103 -0.43 -10.40 -3.15
N ARG A 104 -1.57 -9.98 -2.59
CA ARG A 104 -2.84 -10.72 -2.67
C ARG A 104 -3.55 -10.51 -3.99
N SER A 105 -3.35 -9.34 -4.60
CA SER A 105 -4.00 -8.97 -5.86
C SER A 105 -3.03 -8.91 -7.04
N MET A 106 -1.72 -8.92 -6.81
CA MET A 106 -0.73 -8.90 -7.89
C MET A 106 -0.73 -10.25 -8.63
N GLU A 107 -1.04 -10.23 -9.92
CA GLU A 107 -0.81 -11.38 -10.81
C GLU A 107 0.69 -11.57 -11.05
N ALA A 108 1.10 -12.76 -11.46
CA ALA A 108 2.49 -13.01 -11.83
C ALA A 108 2.91 -12.07 -12.98
N PRO A 109 4.09 -11.43 -12.91
CA PRO A 109 4.63 -10.66 -14.03
C PRO A 109 4.73 -11.55 -15.27
N SER A 110 4.43 -10.99 -16.44
CA SER A 110 4.56 -11.75 -17.67
C SER A 110 6.03 -11.85 -18.10
N PRO A 111 6.56 -13.05 -18.37
CA PRO A 111 7.93 -13.23 -18.86
C PRO A 111 8.18 -12.60 -20.25
N THR A 112 7.11 -12.18 -20.94
CA THR A 112 7.22 -11.42 -22.20
C THR A 112 7.64 -9.97 -21.99
N HIS A 113 7.44 -9.43 -20.78
CA HIS A 113 7.72 -8.02 -20.47
C HIS A 113 8.97 -7.86 -19.61
N VAL A 114 9.35 -8.88 -18.84
CA VAL A 114 10.48 -8.79 -17.90
C VAL A 114 11.13 -10.16 -17.68
N ASP A 115 12.43 -10.17 -17.44
CA ASP A 115 13.12 -11.31 -16.86
C ASP A 115 12.63 -11.53 -15.41
N LEU A 116 12.06 -12.71 -15.13
CA LEU A 116 11.39 -12.96 -13.86
C LEU A 116 12.37 -12.93 -12.67
N ASP A 117 13.59 -13.42 -12.86
CA ASP A 117 14.61 -13.42 -11.80
C ASP A 117 15.00 -11.99 -11.43
N SER A 118 15.21 -11.14 -12.43
CA SER A 118 15.50 -9.72 -12.24
C SER A 118 14.33 -8.99 -11.56
N PHE A 119 13.09 -9.28 -11.96
CA PHE A 119 11.91 -8.71 -11.30
C PHE A 119 11.82 -9.10 -9.82
N TYR A 120 11.94 -10.40 -9.50
CA TYR A 120 11.82 -10.84 -8.11
C TYR A 120 13.00 -10.38 -7.26
N ARG A 121 14.22 -10.28 -7.81
CA ARG A 121 15.37 -9.67 -7.14
C ARG A 121 15.10 -8.20 -6.81
N ALA A 122 14.60 -7.44 -7.78
CA ALA A 122 14.25 -6.03 -7.60
C ALA A 122 13.13 -5.86 -6.55
N TYR A 123 12.08 -6.67 -6.64
CA TYR A 123 10.97 -6.64 -5.69
C TYR A 123 11.43 -7.01 -4.28
N GLN A 124 12.28 -8.02 -4.11
CA GLN A 124 12.86 -8.37 -2.81
C GLN A 124 13.68 -7.22 -2.24
N ARG A 125 14.53 -6.58 -3.05
CA ARG A 125 15.32 -5.42 -2.61
C ARG A 125 14.43 -4.29 -2.14
N PHE A 126 13.39 -3.97 -2.90
CA PHE A 126 12.43 -2.93 -2.53
C PHE A 126 11.65 -3.27 -1.25
N ALA A 127 11.22 -4.53 -1.10
CA ALA A 127 10.56 -5.00 0.11
C ALA A 127 11.46 -4.89 1.35
N THR A 128 12.77 -5.14 1.22
CA THR A 128 13.75 -4.92 2.30
C THR A 128 13.84 -3.45 2.69
N LEU A 129 13.95 -2.54 1.71
CA LEU A 129 14.01 -1.09 1.98
C LEU A 129 12.75 -0.56 2.69
N LEU A 130 11.58 -1.09 2.30
CA LEU A 130 10.31 -0.78 2.97
C LEU A 130 10.28 -1.24 4.43
N GLN A 131 10.83 -2.43 4.72
CA GLN A 131 10.91 -2.97 6.09
C GLN A 131 11.92 -2.20 6.94
N GLU A 132 13.06 -1.79 6.38
CA GLU A 132 14.07 -0.97 7.08
C GLU A 132 13.51 0.38 7.54
N GLY A 133 12.61 0.99 6.74
CA GLY A 133 11.94 2.26 7.06
C GLY A 133 10.61 2.12 7.80
N GLN A 134 10.26 0.91 8.25
CA GLN A 134 8.96 0.64 8.87
C GLN A 134 8.86 1.30 10.25
N ILE A 135 7.71 1.92 10.51
CA ILE A 135 7.33 2.42 11.83
C ILE A 135 6.06 1.71 12.32
N GLU A 136 5.87 1.68 13.65
CA GLU A 136 4.67 1.12 14.28
C GLU A 136 3.89 2.20 15.04
N LEU A 137 2.56 2.15 14.91
CA LEU A 137 1.63 3.03 15.60
C LEU A 137 0.44 2.23 16.12
N THR A 138 0.22 2.28 17.42
CA THR A 138 -0.94 1.65 18.07
C THR A 138 -2.05 2.68 18.24
N LEU A 139 -3.18 2.46 17.58
CA LEU A 139 -4.37 3.29 17.70
C LEU A 139 -5.22 2.88 18.89
N ARG A 140 -5.65 3.85 19.70
CA ARG A 140 -6.62 3.71 20.77
C ARG A 140 -8.05 3.91 20.24
N PRO A 141 -9.08 3.36 20.90
CA PRO A 141 -10.46 3.66 20.55
C PRO A 141 -10.72 5.18 20.51
N GLY A 142 -11.30 5.65 19.40
CA GLY A 142 -11.53 7.06 19.10
C GLY A 142 -10.43 7.75 18.28
N GLU A 143 -9.28 7.10 18.09
CA GLU A 143 -8.19 7.63 17.26
C GLU A 143 -8.38 7.24 15.78
N LEU A 144 -8.03 8.18 14.90
CA LEU A 144 -8.07 8.02 13.46
C LEU A 144 -6.70 8.30 12.86
N VAL A 145 -6.29 7.47 11.90
CA VAL A 145 -5.16 7.76 11.02
C VAL A 145 -5.68 7.97 9.60
N ALA A 146 -5.13 8.97 8.92
CA ALA A 146 -5.36 9.23 7.50
C ALA A 146 -4.01 9.30 6.79
N PHE A 147 -3.87 8.62 5.66
CA PHE A 147 -2.61 8.56 4.91
C PHE A 147 -2.86 8.47 3.41
N ASP A 148 -1.87 8.94 2.65
CA ASP A 148 -1.85 8.82 1.19
C ASP A 148 -1.60 7.35 0.81
N ASN A 149 -2.63 6.69 0.27
CA ASN A 149 -2.59 5.29 -0.12
C ASN A 149 -1.76 5.05 -1.39
N ARG A 150 -1.37 6.10 -2.12
CA ARG A 150 -0.43 6.00 -3.25
C ARG A 150 1.02 6.15 -2.81
N ARG A 151 1.29 6.61 -1.59
CA ARG A 151 2.65 6.79 -1.05
C ARG A 151 2.97 5.84 0.09
N VAL A 152 2.09 5.78 1.08
CA VAL A 152 2.33 5.10 2.35
C VAL A 152 1.83 3.67 2.25
N LEU A 153 2.75 2.72 2.34
CA LEU A 153 2.38 1.33 2.57
C LEU A 153 1.97 1.18 4.03
N HIS A 154 0.97 0.34 4.27
CA HIS A 154 0.50 0.04 5.59
C HIS A 154 0.35 -1.46 5.80
N GLY A 155 0.42 -1.86 7.05
CA GLY A 155 0.36 -3.25 7.47
C GLY A 155 -0.13 -3.33 8.90
N ARG A 156 -0.06 -4.52 9.47
CA ARG A 156 -0.49 -4.76 10.84
C ARG A 156 0.29 -5.92 11.43
N ALA A 157 0.83 -5.74 12.63
CA ALA A 157 1.38 -6.85 13.40
C ALA A 157 0.31 -7.94 13.67
N GLY A 158 0.75 -9.17 13.94
CA GLY A 158 -0.15 -10.21 14.43
C GLY A 158 -0.80 -9.81 15.76
N PHE A 159 -1.96 -10.38 16.07
CA PHE A 159 -2.65 -10.12 17.34
C PHE A 159 -3.39 -11.34 17.86
N GLU A 160 -3.64 -11.35 19.17
CA GLU A 160 -4.46 -12.37 19.81
C GLU A 160 -5.94 -11.97 19.76
N LEU A 161 -6.79 -12.86 19.25
CA LEU A 161 -8.22 -12.61 19.08
C LEU A 161 -8.99 -13.16 20.29
N THR A 162 -8.65 -12.65 21.48
CA THR A 162 -9.33 -12.97 22.74
C THR A 162 -10.58 -12.12 22.97
N GLU A 163 -10.63 -10.92 22.37
CA GLU A 163 -11.75 -9.97 22.41
C GLU A 163 -11.98 -9.31 21.03
N ARG A 164 -12.96 -8.40 20.95
CA ARG A 164 -13.34 -7.70 19.72
C ARG A 164 -12.30 -6.63 19.33
N ARG A 165 -11.65 -6.79 18.17
CA ARG A 165 -10.92 -5.72 17.46
C ARG A 165 -11.77 -5.17 16.32
N HIS A 166 -11.92 -3.85 16.24
CA HIS A 166 -12.71 -3.19 15.19
C HIS A 166 -12.06 -1.87 14.75
N LEU A 167 -11.58 -1.84 13.51
CA LEU A 167 -11.25 -0.60 12.81
C LEU A 167 -12.27 -0.42 11.69
N GLN A 168 -12.80 0.79 11.56
CA GLN A 168 -13.65 1.17 10.45
C GLN A 168 -12.83 1.98 9.45
N GLY A 169 -12.78 1.49 8.21
CA GLY A 169 -12.04 2.12 7.12
C GLY A 169 -12.95 2.81 6.11
N CYS A 170 -12.45 3.89 5.51
CA CYS A 170 -13.02 4.46 4.29
C CYS A 170 -11.92 5.08 3.41
N TYR A 171 -12.31 5.44 2.18
CA TYR A 171 -11.43 6.10 1.23
C TYR A 171 -12.02 7.44 0.83
N ILE A 172 -11.15 8.42 0.61
CA ILE A 172 -11.48 9.71 -0.01
C ILE A 172 -10.42 10.03 -1.06
N ASP A 173 -10.68 11.08 -1.84
CA ASP A 173 -9.76 11.53 -2.86
C ASP A 173 -8.89 12.71 -2.40
N MET A 174 -7.61 12.66 -2.78
CA MET A 174 -6.57 13.61 -2.38
C MET A 174 -6.87 15.02 -2.89
N ASP A 175 -7.52 15.16 -4.04
CA ASP A 175 -7.97 16.46 -4.55
C ASP A 175 -9.00 17.13 -3.63
N ALA A 176 -9.85 16.36 -2.95
CA ALA A 176 -10.77 16.90 -1.94
C ALA A 176 -10.00 17.47 -0.74
N ILE A 177 -8.94 16.78 -0.28
CA ILE A 177 -8.04 17.29 0.77
C ILE A 177 -7.36 18.58 0.31
N TRP A 178 -6.77 18.59 -0.88
CA TRP A 178 -6.09 19.78 -1.40
C TRP A 178 -7.05 20.96 -1.61
N SER A 179 -8.29 20.70 -2.02
CA SER A 179 -9.33 21.72 -2.13
C SER A 179 -9.63 22.36 -0.78
N ALA A 180 -9.88 21.54 0.25
CA ALA A 180 -10.12 22.02 1.60
C ALA A 180 -8.91 22.79 2.18
N ALA A 181 -7.69 22.29 1.97
CA ALA A 181 -6.46 22.94 2.42
C ALA A 181 -6.29 24.34 1.81
N ARG A 182 -6.50 24.49 0.49
CA ARG A 182 -6.43 25.79 -0.20
C ARG A 182 -7.46 26.78 0.34
N GLN A 183 -8.66 26.33 0.67
CA GLN A 183 -9.69 27.20 1.27
C GLN A 183 -9.32 27.62 2.69
N ALA A 184 -8.71 26.74 3.47
CA ALA A 184 -8.30 27.04 4.85
C ALA A 184 -7.13 28.03 4.90
N THR A 185 -6.19 27.96 3.96
CA THR A 185 -5.01 28.86 3.91
C THR A 185 -5.28 30.21 3.23
N SER A 186 -6.42 30.35 2.56
CA SER A 186 -6.86 31.62 1.94
C SER A 186 -7.66 32.51 2.89
N LYS A 187 -7.87 32.09 4.15
CA LYS A 187 -8.51 32.84 5.23
C LYS A 187 -7.46 33.32 6.22
#